data_AF-A0A9W9ZT68-F1
#
_entry.id   AF-A0A9W9ZT68-F1
#
_cell.length_a   1.000
_cell.length_b   1.000
_cell.length_c   1.000
_cell.angle_alpha   90.00
_cell.angle_beta   90.00
_cell.angle_gamma   90.00
#
_symmetry.space_group_name_H-M   'P 1'
#
loop_
_entity.id
_entity.type
_entity.pdbx_description
1 polymer ?
#
loop_
_entity_poly.entity_id
_entity_poly.type
_entity_poly.pdbx_seq_one_letter_code
_entity_poly.pdbx_strand_id
1 'polypeptide(L)'
;MVIILFRFLTLSGKHDTLKMLMLTVVMSLLKSFFIIAVLILLMISYSLAGVILFGTVKYGEALNRHANFKTSFNAMILLFRTTTGEDWNKIMHDCMLSKPYCTETPATPNFWQTDCGNSASALIYFISFYVIVTFVFLNLFIAVIIENFSLFYSSDEDSLISNTDLRDFQLTWNLVDKYRKGVLSVRQAKLVLRLLKGRLEVDSGSLLFKHMCCEIEKLRNGCDVSFHDALGVLAYRSVDISRSLQLEELLEREELEYQIEEEVAIQTIRDWFTNLRKKRAEREWIRHLEQGGIPLAGWCPVL
;
A
#
# COMPACT_ATOMS: atom_id res chain seq x y z
N MET A 1 -22.09 19.81 -18.46
CA MET A 1 -21.86 19.53 -17.02
C MET A 1 -20.80 18.46 -16.81
N VAL A 2 -20.89 17.29 -17.47
CA VAL A 2 -19.92 16.17 -17.34
C VAL A 2 -18.47 16.56 -17.65
N ILE A 3 -18.21 17.33 -18.72
CA ILE A 3 -16.86 17.80 -19.08
C ILE A 3 -16.25 18.72 -18.01
N ILE A 4 -17.08 19.54 -17.36
CA ILE A 4 -16.65 20.46 -16.30
C ILE A 4 -16.27 19.66 -15.05
N LEU A 5 -17.05 18.62 -14.71
CA LEU A 5 -16.74 17.68 -13.63
C LEU A 5 -15.42 16.94 -13.89
N PHE A 6 -15.20 16.41 -15.09
CA PHE A 6 -13.93 15.75 -15.42
C PHE A 6 -12.75 16.71 -15.35
N ARG A 7 -12.90 17.96 -15.82
CA ARG A 7 -11.86 19.00 -15.66
C ARG A 7 -11.55 19.26 -14.18
N PHE A 8 -12.57 19.35 -13.34
CA PHE A 8 -12.40 19.53 -11.90
C PHE A 8 -11.72 18.32 -11.23
N LEU A 9 -12.09 17.09 -11.60
CA LEU A 9 -11.43 15.88 -11.11
C LEU A 9 -9.97 15.79 -11.57
N THR A 10 -9.65 16.21 -12.80
CA THR A 10 -8.25 16.25 -13.26
C THR A 10 -7.41 17.32 -12.56
N LEU A 11 -8.04 18.40 -12.06
CA LEU A 11 -7.38 19.40 -11.21
C LEU A 11 -6.90 18.78 -9.89
N SER A 12 -7.62 17.79 -9.37
CA SER A 12 -7.27 17.03 -8.17
C SER A 12 -5.92 16.30 -8.29
N GLY A 13 -5.52 15.94 -9.50
CA GLY A 13 -4.25 15.26 -9.78
C GLY A 13 -3.03 16.19 -9.86
N LYS A 14 -3.23 17.52 -9.78
CA LYS A 14 -2.14 18.50 -9.84
C LYS A 14 -1.45 18.76 -8.49
N HIS A 15 -2.16 18.53 -7.39
CA HIS A 15 -1.61 18.70 -6.04
C HIS A 15 -1.21 17.33 -5.49
N ASP A 16 0.05 17.17 -5.09
CA ASP A 16 0.60 15.86 -4.70
C ASP A 16 -0.21 15.21 -3.56
N THR A 17 -0.55 15.96 -2.51
CA THR A 17 -1.36 15.41 -1.39
C THR A 17 -2.77 15.02 -1.80
N LEU A 18 -3.40 15.80 -2.69
CA LEU A 18 -4.76 15.55 -3.13
C LEU A 18 -4.82 14.37 -4.10
N LYS A 19 -3.79 14.20 -4.94
CA LYS A 19 -3.59 13.02 -5.76
C LYS A 19 -3.43 11.77 -4.90
N MET A 20 -2.63 11.85 -3.82
CA MET A 20 -2.47 10.76 -2.87
C MET A 20 -3.80 10.39 -2.22
N LEU A 21 -4.55 11.36 -1.67
CA LEU A 21 -5.86 11.11 -1.06
C LEU A 21 -6.87 10.50 -2.03
N MET A 22 -6.95 11.00 -3.27
CA MET A 22 -7.86 10.43 -4.27
C MET A 22 -7.45 9.01 -4.67
N LEU A 23 -6.15 8.75 -4.81
CA LEU A 23 -5.63 7.42 -5.08
C LEU A 23 -5.93 6.47 -3.91
N THR A 24 -5.77 6.92 -2.66
CA THR A 24 -6.17 6.18 -1.46
C THR A 24 -7.64 5.78 -1.55
N VAL A 25 -8.55 6.74 -1.77
CA VAL A 25 -9.99 6.44 -1.84
C VAL A 25 -10.30 5.42 -2.93
N VAL A 26 -9.76 5.60 -4.14
CA VAL A 26 -10.01 4.67 -5.25
C VAL A 26 -9.45 3.28 -4.94
N MET A 27 -8.21 3.19 -4.44
CA MET A 27 -7.59 1.92 -4.11
C MET A 27 -8.28 1.22 -2.93
N SER A 28 -8.75 1.98 -1.94
CA SER A 28 -9.57 1.48 -0.82
C SER A 28 -10.89 0.87 -1.32
N LEU A 29 -11.56 1.54 -2.25
CA LEU A 29 -12.81 1.04 -2.84
C LEU A 29 -12.58 -0.22 -3.67
N LEU A 30 -11.48 -0.29 -4.43
CA LEU A 30 -11.12 -1.47 -5.19
C LEU A 30 -10.78 -2.67 -4.28
N LYS A 31 -10.02 -2.44 -3.20
CA LYS A 31 -9.69 -3.49 -2.23
C LYS A 31 -10.90 -3.96 -1.41
N SER A 32 -11.84 -3.06 -1.11
CA SER A 32 -13.08 -3.40 -0.41
C SER A 32 -14.16 -4.02 -1.32
N PHE A 33 -13.88 -4.24 -2.61
CA PHE A 33 -14.82 -4.81 -3.57
C PHE A 33 -15.49 -6.10 -3.06
N PHE A 34 -14.73 -7.04 -2.50
CA PHE A 34 -15.28 -8.29 -1.99
C PHE A 34 -16.25 -8.06 -0.81
N ILE A 35 -15.93 -7.14 0.09
CA ILE A 35 -16.78 -6.83 1.25
C ILE A 35 -18.08 -6.17 0.78
N ILE A 36 -17.99 -5.22 -0.15
CA ILE A 36 -19.16 -4.56 -0.76
C ILE A 36 -20.01 -5.59 -1.51
N ALA A 37 -19.39 -6.51 -2.25
CA ALA A 37 -20.11 -7.57 -2.97
C ALA A 37 -20.86 -8.50 -2.00
N VAL A 38 -20.24 -8.90 -0.89
CA VAL A 38 -20.90 -9.70 0.16
C VAL A 38 -22.06 -8.94 0.79
N LEU A 39 -21.89 -7.64 1.08
CA LEU A 39 -22.97 -6.79 1.57
C LEU A 39 -24.13 -6.77 0.57
N ILE A 40 -23.87 -6.53 -0.73
CA ILE A 40 -24.91 -6.54 -1.77
C ILE A 40 -25.60 -7.90 -1.86
N LEU A 41 -24.88 -9.01 -1.73
CA LEU A 41 -25.48 -10.36 -1.72
C LEU A 41 -26.40 -10.56 -0.52
N LEU A 42 -26.00 -10.11 0.67
CA LEU A 42 -26.86 -10.11 1.86
C LEU A 42 -28.10 -9.24 1.66
N MET A 43 -27.94 -8.07 1.04
CA MET A 43 -29.06 -7.18 0.71
C MET A 43 -30.05 -7.82 -0.27
N ILE A 44 -29.55 -8.57 -1.25
CA ILE A 44 -30.39 -9.30 -2.21
C ILE A 44 -31.14 -10.44 -1.51
N SER A 45 -30.49 -11.21 -0.64
CA SER A 45 -31.15 -12.30 0.08
C SER A 45 -32.26 -11.79 1.01
N TYR A 46 -31.98 -10.73 1.77
CA TYR A 46 -32.99 -10.07 2.59
C TYR A 46 -34.08 -9.42 1.74
N SER A 47 -33.74 -8.77 0.62
CA SER A 47 -34.72 -8.19 -0.30
C SER A 47 -35.74 -9.24 -0.78
N LEU A 48 -35.28 -10.41 -1.22
CA LEU A 48 -36.16 -11.50 -1.65
C LEU A 48 -37.03 -12.02 -0.50
N ALA A 49 -36.45 -12.21 0.69
CA ALA A 49 -37.20 -12.60 1.88
C ALA A 49 -38.25 -11.54 2.27
N GLY A 50 -37.91 -10.25 2.19
CA GLY A 50 -38.80 -9.13 2.48
C GLY A 50 -39.95 -9.03 1.49
N VAL A 51 -39.73 -9.33 0.20
CA VAL A 51 -40.81 -9.40 -0.80
C VAL A 51 -41.80 -10.52 -0.46
N ILE A 52 -41.30 -11.68 -0.02
CA ILE A 52 -42.15 -12.82 0.37
C ILE A 52 -42.94 -12.50 1.65
N LEU A 53 -42.28 -11.90 2.65
CA LEU A 53 -42.88 -11.65 3.96
C LEU A 53 -43.79 -10.41 4.00
N PHE A 54 -43.43 -9.34 3.27
CA PHE A 54 -44.02 -8.01 3.43
C PHE A 54 -44.50 -7.39 2.10
N GLY A 55 -44.49 -8.13 1.00
CA GLY A 55 -44.77 -7.59 -0.33
C GLY A 55 -46.19 -7.03 -0.52
N THR A 56 -47.15 -7.52 0.26
CA THR A 56 -48.56 -7.10 0.20
C THR A 56 -49.00 -6.23 1.37
N VAL A 57 -48.10 -5.92 2.31
CA VAL A 57 -48.41 -5.12 3.50
C VAL A 57 -48.94 -3.75 3.11
N LYS A 58 -50.01 -3.33 3.80
CA LYS A 58 -50.64 -2.03 3.62
C LYS A 58 -49.65 -0.89 3.88
N TYR A 59 -49.77 0.19 3.11
CA TYR A 59 -48.99 1.40 3.34
C TYR A 59 -49.29 2.02 4.71
N GLY A 60 -48.26 2.53 5.35
CA GLY A 60 -48.27 3.05 6.71
C GLY A 60 -47.56 4.40 6.79
N GLU A 61 -46.84 4.64 7.88
CA GLU A 61 -46.11 5.90 8.11
C GLU A 61 -44.87 6.02 7.20
N ALA A 62 -44.09 4.95 7.11
CA ALA A 62 -42.85 4.87 6.35
C ALA A 62 -42.97 4.02 5.08
N LEU A 63 -43.81 2.99 5.07
CA LEU A 63 -44.15 2.22 3.87
C LEU A 63 -45.08 3.02 2.96
N ASN A 64 -44.62 3.30 1.74
CA ASN A 64 -45.36 4.09 0.76
C ASN A 64 -45.11 3.61 -0.68
N ARG A 65 -45.59 4.37 -1.67
CA ARG A 65 -45.44 4.04 -3.10
C ARG A 65 -43.97 3.91 -3.55
N HIS A 66 -43.05 4.65 -2.91
CA HIS A 66 -41.62 4.66 -3.23
C HIS A 66 -40.80 3.72 -2.33
N ALA A 67 -41.28 3.47 -1.11
CA ALA A 67 -40.64 2.67 -0.07
C ALA A 67 -41.50 1.44 0.26
N ASN A 68 -41.30 0.32 -0.43
CA ASN A 68 -42.09 -0.90 -0.23
C ASN A 68 -41.36 -2.18 -0.65
N PHE A 69 -41.93 -3.32 -0.27
CA PHE A 69 -41.45 -4.66 -0.60
C PHE A 69 -42.17 -5.30 -1.81
N LYS A 70 -42.86 -4.52 -2.65
CA LYS A 70 -43.63 -5.10 -3.78
C LYS A 70 -42.74 -5.76 -4.84
N THR A 71 -41.52 -5.26 -5.00
CA THR A 71 -40.53 -5.78 -5.95
C THR A 71 -39.18 -5.89 -5.24
N SER A 72 -38.34 -6.83 -5.68
CA SER A 72 -36.99 -7.01 -5.12
C SER A 72 -36.12 -5.76 -5.27
N PHE A 73 -36.30 -5.00 -6.34
CA PHE A 73 -35.56 -3.74 -6.52
C PHE A 73 -36.00 -2.66 -5.53
N ASN A 74 -37.31 -2.46 -5.33
CA ASN A 74 -37.80 -1.51 -4.32
C ASN A 74 -37.40 -1.94 -2.91
N ALA A 75 -37.49 -3.24 -2.61
CA ALA A 75 -37.04 -3.80 -1.35
C ALA A 75 -35.54 -3.58 -1.13
N MET A 76 -34.72 -3.70 -2.18
CA MET A 76 -33.28 -3.43 -2.11
C MET A 76 -32.97 -1.95 -1.80
N ILE A 77 -33.68 -1.02 -2.45
CA ILE A 77 -33.56 0.43 -2.16
C ILE A 77 -34.02 0.74 -0.72
N LEU A 78 -35.14 0.15 -0.30
CA LEU A 78 -35.66 0.30 1.05
C LEU A 78 -34.67 -0.23 2.09
N LEU A 79 -34.10 -1.40 1.87
CA LEU A 79 -33.08 -1.96 2.75
C LEU A 79 -31.84 -1.06 2.75
N PHE A 80 -31.41 -0.52 1.60
CA PHE A 80 -30.28 0.40 1.54
C PHE A 80 -30.52 1.64 2.41
N ARG A 81 -31.73 2.22 2.36
CA ARG A 81 -32.17 3.29 3.28
C ARG A 81 -32.11 2.84 4.75
N THR A 82 -32.52 1.61 5.07
CA THR A 82 -32.40 1.13 6.46
C THR A 82 -30.96 0.94 6.91
N THR A 83 -30.00 0.65 6.01
CA THR A 83 -28.57 0.55 6.36
C THR A 83 -27.95 1.87 6.79
N THR A 84 -28.50 3.01 6.33
CA THR A 84 -28.08 4.34 6.77
C THR A 84 -28.75 4.76 8.08
N GLY A 85 -29.57 3.89 8.69
CA GLY A 85 -30.26 4.16 9.94
C GLY A 85 -31.53 5.01 9.80
N GLU A 86 -32.01 5.26 8.59
CA GLU A 86 -33.14 6.16 8.36
C GLU A 86 -34.49 5.43 8.50
N ASP A 87 -35.30 5.85 9.49
CA ASP A 87 -36.68 5.40 9.74
C ASP A 87 -36.89 3.86 9.75
N TRP A 88 -35.83 3.07 9.98
CA TRP A 88 -35.88 1.60 9.90
C TRP A 88 -36.87 1.00 10.92
N ASN A 89 -37.00 1.62 12.08
CA ASN A 89 -37.94 1.24 13.13
C ASN A 89 -39.39 1.50 12.71
N LYS A 90 -39.66 2.61 12.00
CA LYS A 90 -41.01 2.91 11.48
C LYS A 90 -41.40 1.93 10.39
N ILE A 91 -40.47 1.62 9.47
CA ILE A 91 -40.68 0.59 8.43
C ILE A 91 -40.99 -0.76 9.09
N MET A 92 -40.24 -1.12 10.14
CA MET A 92 -40.50 -2.32 10.93
C MET A 92 -41.91 -2.30 11.54
N HIS A 93 -42.32 -1.21 12.18
CA HIS A 93 -43.65 -1.09 12.79
C HIS A 93 -44.78 -1.16 11.76
N ASP A 94 -44.62 -0.57 10.58
CA ASP A 94 -45.58 -0.72 9.48
C ASP A 94 -45.68 -2.19 9.02
N CYS A 95 -44.56 -2.94 9.02
CA CYS A 95 -44.56 -4.38 8.74
C CYS A 95 -45.14 -5.25 9.88
N MET A 96 -45.39 -4.68 11.07
CA MET A 96 -46.03 -5.37 12.21
C MET A 96 -47.55 -5.20 12.23
N LEU A 97 -48.13 -4.50 11.25
CA LEU A 97 -49.53 -4.10 11.24
C LEU A 97 -50.48 -5.30 11.32
N SER A 98 -51.42 -5.23 12.26
CA SER A 98 -52.37 -6.30 12.57
C SER A 98 -53.81 -5.76 12.65
N LYS A 99 -54.79 -6.66 12.78
CA LYS A 99 -56.21 -6.32 12.93
C LYS A 99 -56.43 -5.38 14.13
N PRO A 100 -57.32 -4.37 14.04
CA PRO A 100 -58.28 -4.09 12.97
C PRO A 100 -57.76 -3.17 11.85
N TYR A 101 -56.46 -2.87 11.78
CA TYR A 101 -55.91 -1.87 10.85
C TYR A 101 -55.62 -2.41 9.42
N CYS A 102 -55.68 -3.74 9.26
CA CYS A 102 -55.59 -4.48 7.99
C CYS A 102 -56.78 -5.44 7.82
N THR A 103 -56.93 -5.94 6.59
CA THR A 103 -57.98 -6.84 6.12
C THR A 103 -57.38 -8.19 5.74
N GLU A 104 -57.57 -9.20 6.59
CA GLU A 104 -57.33 -10.59 6.17
C GLU A 104 -58.55 -11.09 5.40
N THR A 105 -58.37 -11.46 4.13
CA THR A 105 -59.45 -12.03 3.31
C THR A 105 -59.78 -13.45 3.81
N PRO A 106 -60.99 -13.70 4.37
CA PRO A 106 -61.31 -14.99 4.99
C PRO A 106 -61.51 -16.14 3.98
N ALA A 107 -61.54 -15.85 2.69
CA ALA A 107 -61.88 -16.80 1.63
C ALA A 107 -60.70 -17.63 1.10
N THR A 108 -59.45 -17.30 1.46
CA THR A 108 -58.25 -17.93 0.88
C THR A 108 -57.08 -17.98 1.86
N PRO A 109 -56.41 -19.14 2.05
CA PRO A 109 -55.31 -19.30 3.01
C PRO A 109 -53.96 -18.74 2.53
N ASN A 110 -53.93 -17.96 1.44
CA ASN A 110 -52.69 -17.57 0.78
C ASN A 110 -52.15 -16.24 1.33
N PHE A 111 -50.84 -16.18 1.60
CA PHE A 111 -50.19 -15.00 2.17
C PHE A 111 -50.22 -13.75 1.26
N TRP A 112 -50.37 -13.91 -0.06
CA TRP A 112 -50.42 -12.79 -1.02
C TRP A 112 -51.82 -12.15 -1.16
N GLN A 113 -52.83 -12.64 -0.45
CA GLN A 113 -54.21 -12.12 -0.47
C GLN A 113 -54.60 -11.40 0.83
N THR A 114 -53.62 -11.10 1.69
CA THR A 114 -53.75 -10.29 2.90
C THR A 114 -52.87 -9.05 2.81
N ASP A 115 -53.35 -7.94 3.36
CA ASP A 115 -52.59 -6.69 3.53
C ASP A 115 -52.06 -6.52 4.96
N CYS A 116 -52.23 -7.53 5.82
CA CYS A 116 -51.65 -7.58 7.16
C CYS A 116 -50.17 -7.94 7.12
N GLY A 117 -49.43 -7.38 8.06
CA GLY A 117 -48.06 -7.79 8.36
C GLY A 117 -48.02 -8.93 9.38
N ASN A 118 -46.82 -9.25 9.84
CA ASN A 118 -46.61 -10.23 10.90
C ASN A 118 -45.58 -9.68 11.89
N SER A 119 -46.03 -9.48 13.13
CA SER A 119 -45.24 -8.79 14.15
C SER A 119 -43.97 -9.54 14.54
N ALA A 120 -44.04 -10.87 14.64
CA ALA A 120 -42.89 -11.69 15.02
C ALA A 120 -41.85 -11.74 13.88
N SER A 121 -42.29 -11.94 12.63
CA SER A 121 -41.36 -11.98 11.50
C SER A 121 -40.74 -10.62 11.20
N ALA A 122 -41.49 -9.51 11.35
CA ALA A 122 -40.96 -8.16 11.19
C ALA A 122 -39.86 -7.87 12.22
N LEU A 123 -40.08 -8.19 13.50
CA LEU A 123 -39.06 -8.02 14.54
C LEU A 123 -37.79 -8.83 14.22
N ILE A 124 -37.92 -10.12 13.92
CA ILE A 124 -36.76 -10.97 13.62
C ILE A 124 -36.03 -10.49 12.37
N TYR A 125 -36.76 -10.15 11.32
CA TYR A 125 -36.19 -9.71 10.05
C TYR A 125 -35.41 -8.41 10.19
N PHE A 126 -36.02 -7.34 10.72
CA PHE A 126 -35.39 -6.02 10.79
C PHE A 126 -34.29 -5.96 11.84
N ILE A 127 -34.47 -6.59 13.02
CA ILE A 127 -33.44 -6.58 14.07
C ILE A 127 -32.21 -7.38 13.61
N SER A 128 -32.39 -8.58 13.04
CA SER A 128 -31.25 -9.38 12.55
C SER A 128 -30.50 -8.66 11.44
N PHE A 129 -31.22 -8.11 10.46
CA PHE A 129 -30.64 -7.35 9.37
C PHE A 129 -29.84 -6.14 9.88
N TYR A 130 -30.43 -5.35 10.78
CA TYR A 130 -29.83 -4.13 11.29
C TYR A 130 -28.56 -4.42 12.11
N VAL A 131 -28.59 -5.44 12.95
CA VAL A 131 -27.43 -5.89 13.75
C VAL A 131 -26.30 -6.35 12.83
N ILE A 132 -26.59 -7.20 11.84
CA ILE A 132 -25.58 -7.72 10.92
C ILE A 132 -24.95 -6.57 10.11
N VAL A 133 -25.75 -5.70 9.50
CA VAL A 133 -25.21 -4.63 8.65
C VAL A 133 -24.44 -3.59 9.48
N THR A 134 -25.03 -3.12 10.58
CA THR A 134 -24.47 -2.01 11.37
C THR A 134 -23.23 -2.44 12.15
N PHE A 135 -23.27 -3.60 12.82
CA PHE A 135 -22.18 -3.99 13.71
C PHE A 135 -21.12 -4.88 13.04
N VAL A 136 -21.43 -5.56 11.94
CA VAL A 136 -20.43 -6.36 11.23
C VAL A 136 -19.90 -5.60 10.03
N PHE A 137 -20.75 -5.24 9.07
CA PHE A 137 -20.28 -4.71 7.79
C PHE A 137 -19.76 -3.27 7.85
N LEU A 138 -20.38 -2.37 8.63
CA LEU A 138 -19.83 -1.02 8.80
C LEU A 138 -18.48 -1.05 9.52
N ASN A 139 -18.34 -1.90 10.55
CA ASN A 139 -17.08 -2.04 11.27
C ASN A 139 -15.97 -2.65 10.39
N LEU A 140 -16.29 -3.64 9.56
CA LEU A 140 -15.36 -4.17 8.55
C LEU A 140 -14.99 -3.12 7.50
N PHE A 141 -15.95 -2.31 7.06
CA PHE A 141 -15.69 -1.23 6.10
C PHE A 141 -14.75 -0.16 6.68
N ILE A 142 -14.97 0.24 7.93
CA ILE A 142 -14.08 1.17 8.66
C ILE A 142 -12.68 0.58 8.77
N ALA A 143 -12.54 -0.70 9.14
CA ALA A 143 -11.25 -1.36 9.25
C ALA A 143 -10.47 -1.33 7.92
N VAL A 144 -11.12 -1.65 6.80
CA VAL A 144 -10.49 -1.62 5.47
C VAL A 144 -10.13 -0.21 5.03
N ILE A 145 -10.95 0.80 5.36
CA ILE A 145 -10.59 2.18 5.06
C ILE A 145 -9.34 2.59 5.84
N ILE A 146 -9.27 2.26 7.14
CA ILE A 146 -8.12 2.62 7.98
C ILE A 146 -6.84 1.95 7.46
N GLU A 147 -6.88 0.65 7.15
CA GLU A 147 -5.73 -0.08 6.62
C GLU A 147 -5.21 0.51 5.30
N ASN A 148 -6.12 0.96 4.43
CA ASN A 148 -5.71 1.59 3.20
C ASN A 148 -5.26 3.04 3.39
N PHE A 149 -5.90 3.77 4.32
CA PHE A 149 -5.46 5.10 4.67
C PHE A 149 -4.04 5.07 5.26
N SER A 150 -3.71 4.13 6.15
CA SER A 150 -2.35 4.00 6.67
C SER A 150 -1.32 3.62 5.60
N LEU A 151 -1.70 2.80 4.61
CA LEU A 151 -0.80 2.40 3.51
C LEU A 151 -0.45 3.56 2.57
N PHE A 152 -1.43 4.40 2.23
CA PHE A 152 -1.26 5.48 1.23
C PHE A 152 -1.02 6.87 1.85
N TYR A 153 -1.47 7.08 3.09
CA TYR A 153 -1.23 8.27 3.90
C TYR A 153 -0.17 7.93 4.97
N SER A 154 0.93 7.31 4.57
CA SER A 154 2.15 7.44 5.35
C SER A 154 2.57 8.91 5.28
N SER A 155 2.40 9.61 6.40
CA SER A 155 2.98 10.94 6.61
C SER A 155 4.45 10.88 6.19
N ASP A 156 4.98 11.92 5.54
CA ASP A 156 6.43 12.02 5.28
C ASP A 156 7.28 11.86 6.57
N GLU A 157 6.68 11.95 7.77
CA GLU A 157 7.30 11.69 9.06
C GLU A 157 7.34 10.21 9.49
N ASP A 158 6.44 9.36 8.99
CA ASP A 158 6.42 7.92 9.30
C ASP A 158 7.06 7.08 8.19
N SER A 159 7.17 7.64 6.97
CA SER A 159 7.89 7.00 5.87
C SER A 159 9.39 7.12 6.09
N LEU A 160 10.03 5.97 6.33
CA LEU A 160 11.47 5.81 6.47
C LEU A 160 12.29 6.47 5.34
N ILE A 161 11.77 6.47 4.11
CA ILE A 161 12.25 7.27 2.99
C ILE A 161 11.07 8.11 2.51
N SER A 162 11.23 9.43 2.53
CA SER A 162 10.19 10.37 2.08
C SER A 162 10.03 10.38 0.55
N ASN A 163 8.87 10.82 0.08
CA ASN A 163 8.62 11.01 -1.35
C ASN A 163 9.61 11.99 -2.01
N THR A 164 10.18 12.94 -1.26
CA THR A 164 11.23 13.84 -1.77
C THR A 164 12.52 13.10 -2.02
N ASP A 165 12.91 12.21 -1.10
CA ASP A 165 14.15 11.44 -1.20
C ASP A 165 14.07 10.44 -2.37
N LEU A 166 12.91 9.82 -2.58
CA LEU A 166 12.64 8.99 -3.75
C LEU A 166 12.75 9.79 -5.06
N ARG A 167 12.22 11.01 -5.11
CA ARG A 167 12.35 11.88 -6.30
C ARG A 167 13.80 12.25 -6.56
N ASP A 168 14.57 12.59 -5.53
CA ASP A 168 15.98 12.94 -5.66
C ASP A 168 16.82 11.74 -6.13
N PHE A 169 16.54 10.54 -5.62
CA PHE A 169 17.14 9.30 -6.11
C PHE A 169 16.78 9.03 -7.58
N GLN A 170 15.51 9.17 -7.97
CA GLN A 170 15.08 9.03 -9.37
C GLN A 170 15.77 10.02 -10.30
N LEU A 171 15.90 11.28 -9.89
CA LEU A 171 16.62 12.31 -10.67
C LEU A 171 18.09 11.92 -10.86
N THR A 172 18.75 11.49 -9.79
CA THR A 172 20.16 11.07 -9.82
C THR A 172 20.36 9.82 -10.68
N TRP A 173 19.46 8.84 -10.57
CA TRP A 173 19.46 7.65 -11.42
C TRP A 173 19.35 8.01 -12.91
N ASN A 174 18.41 8.90 -13.25
CA ASN A 174 18.17 9.34 -14.62
C ASN A 174 19.34 10.13 -15.24
N LEU A 175 20.20 10.75 -14.42
CA LEU A 175 21.44 11.38 -14.91
C LEU A 175 22.45 10.34 -15.41
N VAL A 176 22.46 9.14 -14.82
CA VAL A 176 23.39 8.06 -15.17
C VAL A 176 22.79 7.12 -16.22
N ASP A 177 21.50 6.77 -16.12
CA ASP A 177 20.78 5.92 -17.07
C ASP A 177 20.25 6.72 -18.28
N LYS A 178 21.17 7.15 -19.15
CA LYS A 178 20.86 7.96 -20.35
C LYS A 178 19.83 7.31 -21.29
N TYR A 179 19.75 5.98 -21.31
CA TYR A 179 18.91 5.23 -22.24
C TYR A 179 17.61 4.73 -21.60
N ARG A 180 17.35 5.05 -20.32
CA ARG A 180 16.18 4.59 -19.55
C ARG A 180 15.99 3.08 -19.61
N LYS A 181 17.09 2.32 -19.50
CA LYS A 181 17.03 0.85 -19.49
C LYS A 181 16.45 0.31 -18.18
N GLY A 182 16.47 1.10 -17.11
CA GLY A 182 16.06 0.68 -15.76
C GLY A 182 17.07 -0.24 -15.06
N VAL A 183 18.22 -0.48 -15.71
CA VAL A 183 19.35 -1.28 -15.21
C VAL A 183 20.65 -0.55 -15.47
N LEU A 184 21.60 -0.67 -14.54
CA LEU A 184 22.92 -0.06 -14.61
C LEU A 184 23.99 -1.09 -14.32
N SER A 185 25.16 -0.95 -14.94
CA SER A 185 26.33 -1.73 -14.52
C SER A 185 26.72 -1.37 -13.09
N VAL A 186 27.37 -2.29 -12.37
CA VAL A 186 27.85 -2.07 -10.99
C VAL A 186 28.63 -0.75 -10.86
N ARG A 187 29.49 -0.42 -11.81
CA ARG A 187 30.28 0.82 -11.79
C ARG A 187 29.39 2.07 -11.87
N GLN A 188 28.35 2.01 -12.68
CA GLN A 188 27.37 3.09 -12.81
C GLN A 188 26.49 3.20 -11.56
N ALA A 189 26.07 2.08 -10.96
CA ALA A 189 25.33 2.09 -9.70
C ALA A 189 26.15 2.71 -8.55
N LYS A 190 27.45 2.37 -8.45
CA LYS A 190 28.38 3.04 -7.52
C LYS A 190 28.53 4.53 -7.80
N LEU A 191 28.48 4.95 -9.07
CA LEU A 191 28.50 6.36 -9.44
C LEU A 191 27.21 7.07 -9.00
N VAL A 192 26.04 6.43 -9.13
CA VAL A 192 24.77 6.96 -8.61
C VAL A 192 24.89 7.24 -7.12
N LEU A 193 25.39 6.27 -6.32
CA LEU A 193 25.59 6.46 -4.87
C LEU A 193 26.47 7.68 -4.53
N ARG A 194 27.52 7.95 -5.33
CA ARG A 194 28.40 9.12 -5.14
C ARG A 194 27.75 10.45 -5.51
N LEU A 195 26.73 10.42 -6.37
CA LEU A 195 26.07 11.62 -6.88
C LEU A 195 24.84 12.01 -6.05
N LEU A 196 24.43 11.16 -5.10
CA LEU A 196 23.35 11.48 -4.16
C LEU A 196 23.72 12.68 -3.30
N LYS A 197 22.72 13.51 -3.02
CA LYS A 197 22.86 14.77 -2.27
C LYS A 197 21.74 14.91 -1.25
N GLY A 198 21.91 15.84 -0.31
CA GLY A 198 20.88 16.16 0.68
C GLY A 198 20.83 15.08 1.77
N ARG A 199 19.62 14.60 2.11
CA ARG A 199 19.45 13.58 3.16
C ARG A 199 20.01 12.20 2.78
N LEU A 200 20.20 11.95 1.48
CA LEU A 200 20.74 10.70 0.95
C LEU A 200 22.24 10.76 0.63
N GLU A 201 22.92 11.86 0.99
CA GLU A 201 24.34 12.02 0.71
C GLU A 201 25.18 11.05 1.56
N VAL A 202 26.04 10.28 0.89
CA VAL A 202 26.97 9.36 1.55
C VAL A 202 28.38 9.77 1.20
N ASP A 203 29.18 10.11 2.22
CA ASP A 203 30.58 10.46 2.02
C ASP A 203 31.33 9.27 1.40
N SER A 204 32.01 9.51 0.27
CA SER A 204 32.74 8.49 -0.48
C SER A 204 33.89 7.86 0.31
N GLY A 205 34.40 8.56 1.33
CA GLY A 205 35.43 8.04 2.24
C GLY A 205 34.88 7.17 3.38
N SER A 206 33.57 7.20 3.62
CA SER A 206 32.95 6.52 4.75
C SER A 206 32.96 5.00 4.61
N LEU A 207 32.93 4.32 5.76
CA LEU A 207 32.77 2.87 5.81
C LEU A 207 31.42 2.44 5.23
N LEU A 208 30.36 3.22 5.49
CA LEU A 208 29.02 3.02 4.95
C LEU A 208 29.04 2.97 3.42
N PHE A 209 29.73 3.89 2.77
CA PHE A 209 29.86 3.90 1.30
C PHE A 209 30.52 2.61 0.78
N LYS A 210 31.55 2.11 1.46
CA LYS A 210 32.20 0.84 1.10
C LYS A 210 31.26 -0.36 1.27
N HIS A 211 30.49 -0.40 2.36
CA HIS A 211 29.49 -1.44 2.61
C HIS A 211 28.43 -1.45 1.51
N MET A 212 27.83 -0.30 1.19
CA MET A 212 26.85 -0.18 0.11
C MET A 212 27.42 -0.58 -1.26
N CYS A 213 28.67 -0.20 -1.54
CA CYS A 213 29.34 -0.59 -2.79
C CYS A 213 29.57 -2.10 -2.91
N CYS A 214 29.96 -2.75 -1.81
CA CYS A 214 30.16 -4.20 -1.74
C CYS A 214 28.82 -4.94 -1.87
N GLU A 215 27.78 -4.44 -1.21
CA GLU A 215 26.42 -4.96 -1.30
C GLU A 215 25.91 -4.94 -2.75
N ILE A 216 26.04 -3.81 -3.45
CA ILE A 216 25.68 -3.67 -4.87
C ILE A 216 26.46 -4.64 -5.77
N GLU A 217 27.72 -4.92 -5.47
CA GLU A 217 28.51 -5.91 -6.21
C GLU A 217 27.98 -7.33 -6.03
N LYS A 218 27.53 -7.66 -4.82
CA LYS A 218 27.06 -9.01 -4.46
C LYS A 218 25.66 -9.33 -4.95
N LEU A 219 24.73 -8.36 -4.97
CA LEU A 219 23.30 -8.59 -5.23
C LEU A 219 22.99 -9.47 -6.45
N ARG A 220 23.78 -9.36 -7.51
CA ARG A 220 23.60 -10.16 -8.74
C ARG A 220 24.89 -10.80 -9.23
N ASN A 221 25.80 -11.18 -8.32
CA ASN A 221 27.12 -11.73 -8.66
C ASN A 221 27.91 -10.84 -9.65
N GLY A 222 27.80 -9.52 -9.50
CA GLY A 222 28.45 -8.54 -10.39
C GLY A 222 27.73 -8.25 -11.71
N CYS A 223 26.54 -8.81 -11.97
CA CYS A 223 25.70 -8.46 -13.12
C CYS A 223 25.04 -7.07 -12.97
N ASP A 224 24.30 -6.66 -14.00
CA ASP A 224 23.60 -5.37 -14.03
C ASP A 224 22.56 -5.26 -12.90
N VAL A 225 22.60 -4.12 -12.22
CA VAL A 225 21.84 -3.75 -11.02
C VAL A 225 20.58 -3.00 -11.44
N SER A 226 19.42 -3.41 -10.92
CA SER A 226 18.15 -2.73 -11.20
C SER A 226 17.98 -1.46 -10.36
N PHE A 227 17.07 -0.58 -10.78
CA PHE A 227 16.67 0.57 -9.98
C PHE A 227 16.19 0.17 -8.56
N HIS A 228 15.41 -0.91 -8.47
CA HIS A 228 14.87 -1.40 -7.21
C HIS A 228 15.96 -1.98 -6.31
N ASP A 229 16.96 -2.64 -6.89
CA ASP A 229 18.09 -3.21 -6.14
C ASP A 229 18.86 -2.10 -5.42
N ALA A 230 19.24 -1.05 -6.17
CA ALA A 230 19.98 0.09 -5.63
C ALA A 230 19.16 0.91 -4.61
N LEU A 231 17.86 1.09 -4.88
CA LEU A 231 16.96 1.74 -3.94
C LEU A 231 16.77 0.91 -2.65
N GLY A 232 16.71 -0.42 -2.78
CA GLY A 232 16.60 -1.34 -1.65
C GLY A 232 17.81 -1.26 -0.72
N VAL A 233 19.04 -1.26 -1.28
CA VAL A 233 20.26 -1.06 -0.48
C VAL A 233 20.21 0.25 0.28
N LEU A 234 19.79 1.33 -0.39
CA LEU A 234 19.68 2.64 0.24
C LEU A 234 18.61 2.65 1.34
N ALA A 235 17.48 2.00 1.12
CA ALA A 235 16.41 1.85 2.11
C ALA A 235 16.82 1.08 3.35
N TYR A 236 17.44 -0.09 3.22
CA TYR A 236 17.88 -0.84 4.39
C TYR A 236 18.96 -0.11 5.18
N ARG A 237 19.81 0.67 4.51
CA ARG A 237 20.92 1.40 5.17
C ARG A 237 20.51 2.75 5.75
N SER A 238 19.41 3.34 5.30
CA SER A 238 18.88 4.59 5.84
C SER A 238 17.96 4.39 7.05
N VAL A 239 17.73 3.14 7.47
CA VAL A 239 16.68 2.76 8.41
C VAL A 239 17.25 1.94 9.57
N ASP A 240 16.68 2.13 10.76
CA ASP A 240 16.89 1.22 11.87
C ASP A 240 16.13 -0.10 11.63
N ILE A 241 16.86 -1.09 11.14
CA ILE A 241 16.36 -2.41 10.70
C ILE A 241 15.66 -3.12 11.87
N SER A 242 16.15 -2.90 13.11
CA SER A 242 15.66 -3.57 14.32
C SER A 242 14.21 -3.25 14.68
N ARG A 243 13.71 -2.10 14.23
CA ARG A 243 12.36 -1.62 14.53
C ARG A 243 11.38 -1.78 13.37
N SER A 244 11.89 -2.08 12.17
CA SER A 244 11.15 -2.00 10.93
C SER A 244 10.92 -3.35 10.25
N LEU A 245 11.78 -4.34 10.48
CA LEU A 245 11.67 -5.68 9.87
C LEU A 245 11.04 -6.69 10.84
N GLN A 246 10.41 -7.72 10.25
CA GLN A 246 10.00 -8.92 10.99
C GLN A 246 11.22 -9.79 11.33
N LEU A 247 11.11 -10.68 12.32
CA LEU A 247 12.26 -11.44 12.84
C LEU A 247 13.03 -12.23 11.76
N GLU A 248 12.33 -12.87 10.83
CA GLU A 248 12.96 -13.66 9.77
C GLU A 248 13.75 -12.77 8.80
N GLU A 249 13.11 -11.73 8.26
CA GLU A 249 13.76 -10.76 7.38
C GLU A 249 14.93 -10.03 8.08
N LEU A 250 14.78 -9.76 9.38
CA LEU A 250 15.82 -9.13 10.19
C LEU A 250 17.04 -10.04 10.34
N LEU A 251 16.85 -11.32 10.62
CA LEU A 251 17.96 -12.28 10.75
C LEU A 251 18.70 -12.43 9.41
N GLU A 252 17.98 -12.58 8.31
CA GLU A 252 18.58 -12.63 6.96
C GLU A 252 19.35 -11.35 6.65
N ARG A 253 18.80 -10.19 7.04
CA ARG A 253 19.44 -8.90 6.82
C ARG A 253 20.68 -8.72 7.68
N GLU A 254 20.64 -9.07 8.96
CA GLU A 254 21.80 -9.02 9.86
C GLU A 254 22.91 -9.95 9.39
N GLU A 255 22.57 -11.17 8.96
CA GLU A 255 23.54 -12.11 8.40
C GLU A 255 24.21 -11.54 7.15
N LEU A 256 23.42 -10.97 6.22
CA LEU A 256 23.96 -10.32 5.03
C LEU A 256 24.89 -9.16 5.38
N GLU A 257 24.52 -8.31 6.35
CA GLU A 257 25.33 -7.18 6.75
C GLU A 257 26.65 -7.63 7.37
N TYR A 258 26.63 -8.66 8.23
CA TYR A 258 27.84 -9.25 8.79
C TYR A 258 28.78 -9.77 7.69
N GLN A 259 28.26 -10.49 6.70
CA GLN A 259 29.03 -11.00 5.56
C GLN A 259 29.66 -9.86 4.71
N ILE A 260 28.96 -8.74 4.58
CA ILE A 260 29.49 -7.55 3.87
C ILE A 260 30.60 -6.88 4.68
N GLU A 261 30.41 -6.73 5.99
CA GLU A 261 31.41 -6.13 6.88
C GLU A 261 32.72 -6.91 6.87
N GLU A 262 32.63 -8.23 6.97
CA GLU A 262 33.78 -9.13 6.93
C GLU A 262 34.56 -8.96 5.61
N GLU A 263 33.86 -8.98 4.47
CA GLU A 263 34.51 -8.84 3.17
C GLU A 263 35.12 -7.46 2.95
N VAL A 264 34.44 -6.39 3.36
CA VAL A 264 34.98 -5.03 3.25
C VAL A 264 36.22 -4.88 4.12
N ALA A 265 36.26 -5.50 5.30
CA ALA A 265 37.44 -5.54 6.16
C ALA A 265 38.59 -6.30 5.48
N ILE A 266 38.33 -7.50 4.93
CA ILE A 266 39.32 -8.29 4.19
C ILE A 266 39.88 -7.49 3.01
N GLN A 267 39.01 -6.87 2.21
CA GLN A 267 39.42 -6.09 1.05
C GLN A 267 40.21 -4.84 1.45
N THR A 268 39.82 -4.17 2.54
CA THR A 268 40.54 -3.01 3.07
C THR A 268 41.93 -3.39 3.56
N ILE A 269 42.08 -4.51 4.25
CA ILE A 269 43.40 -5.03 4.69
C ILE A 269 44.26 -5.40 3.48
N ARG A 270 43.66 -6.04 2.48
CA ARG A 270 44.34 -6.40 1.22
C ARG A 270 44.84 -5.15 0.50
N ASP A 271 44.00 -4.14 0.34
CA ASP A 271 44.35 -2.87 -0.30
C ASP A 271 45.40 -2.09 0.50
N TRP A 272 45.34 -2.14 1.83
CA TRP A 272 46.37 -1.57 2.68
C TRP A 272 47.72 -2.26 2.47
N PHE A 273 47.74 -3.59 2.42
CA PHE A 273 48.97 -4.36 2.24
C PHE A 273 49.59 -4.16 0.84
N THR A 274 48.77 -4.09 -0.22
CA THR A 274 49.24 -3.77 -1.57
C THR A 274 49.80 -2.35 -1.65
N ASN A 275 49.12 -1.37 -1.03
CA ASN A 275 49.60 0.01 -0.96
C ASN A 275 50.91 0.14 -0.16
N LEU A 276 51.07 -0.61 0.94
CA LEU A 276 52.34 -0.66 1.67
C LEU A 276 53.47 -1.24 0.84
N ARG A 277 53.21 -2.33 0.09
CA ARG A 277 54.20 -2.91 -0.83
C ARG A 277 54.60 -1.90 -1.91
N LYS A 278 53.64 -1.21 -2.53
CA LYS A 278 53.91 -0.14 -3.51
C LYS A 278 54.77 0.98 -2.90
N LYS A 279 54.39 1.51 -1.74
CA LYS A 279 55.15 2.56 -1.03
C LYS A 279 56.54 2.11 -0.57
N ARG A 280 56.75 0.81 -0.29
CA ARG A 280 58.08 0.27 0.03
C ARG A 280 58.94 0.18 -1.23
N ALA A 281 58.40 -0.38 -2.31
CA ALA A 281 59.10 -0.47 -3.61
C ALA A 281 59.49 0.92 -4.14
N GLU A 282 58.60 1.90 -4.03
CA GLU A 282 58.88 3.29 -4.40
C GLU A 282 60.01 3.90 -3.56
N ARG A 283 60.02 3.67 -2.23
CA ARG A 283 61.10 4.13 -1.34
C ARG A 283 62.43 3.43 -1.57
N GLU A 284 62.43 2.18 -2.02
CA GLU A 284 63.65 1.44 -2.40
C GLU A 284 64.19 1.95 -3.74
N TRP A 285 63.31 2.22 -4.71
CA TRP A 285 63.66 2.82 -5.99
C TRP A 285 64.27 4.22 -5.84
N ILE A 286 63.67 5.09 -5.02
CA ILE A 286 64.20 6.43 -4.73
C ILE A 286 65.60 6.33 -4.10
N ARG A 287 65.81 5.43 -3.12
CA ARG A 287 67.12 5.22 -2.50
C ARG A 287 68.18 4.72 -3.50
N HIS A 288 67.80 3.87 -4.46
CA HIS A 288 68.70 3.41 -5.51
C HIS A 288 69.14 4.54 -6.45
N LEU A 289 68.25 5.48 -6.77
CA LEU A 289 68.57 6.66 -7.58
C LEU A 289 69.48 7.64 -6.84
N GLU A 290 69.25 7.88 -5.54
CA GLU A 290 70.09 8.76 -4.70
C GLU A 290 71.53 8.24 -4.54
N GLN A 291 71.74 6.92 -4.62
CA GLN A 291 73.06 6.29 -4.53
C GLN A 291 73.80 6.21 -5.89
N GLY A 292 73.30 6.87 -6.93
CA GLY A 292 73.93 6.92 -8.25
C GLY A 292 73.72 5.64 -9.09
N GLY A 293 72.74 4.80 -8.76
CA GLY A 293 72.39 3.61 -9.53
C GLY A 293 71.76 3.97 -10.89
N ILE A 294 72.24 3.35 -11.97
CA ILE A 294 71.67 3.50 -13.32
C ILE A 294 70.32 2.77 -13.35
N PRO A 295 69.22 3.38 -13.84
CA PRO A 295 67.92 2.72 -13.89
C PRO A 295 67.97 1.48 -14.81
N LEU A 296 67.77 0.31 -14.22
CA LEU A 296 67.65 -0.95 -14.96
C LEU A 296 66.34 -0.94 -15.77
N ALA A 297 66.43 -1.18 -17.08
CA ALA A 297 65.27 -1.27 -17.97
C ALA A 297 64.33 -2.40 -17.48
N GLY A 298 63.18 -2.00 -16.93
CA GLY A 298 62.19 -2.90 -16.32
C GLY A 298 61.81 -2.54 -14.87
N TRP A 299 62.59 -1.69 -14.19
CA TRP A 299 62.31 -1.19 -12.83
C TRP A 299 61.53 0.13 -12.86
N CYS A 300 60.41 0.17 -13.59
CA CYS A 300 59.44 1.24 -13.43
C CYS A 300 58.39 0.75 -12.42
N PRO A 301 58.13 1.47 -11.31
CA PRO A 301 56.98 1.15 -10.48
C PRO A 301 55.76 1.38 -11.36
N VAL A 302 55.07 0.30 -11.73
CA VAL A 302 53.83 0.36 -12.51
C VAL A 302 52.86 1.28 -11.76
N LEU A 303 52.62 2.46 -12.35
CA LEU A 303 51.56 3.39 -11.99
C LEU A 303 50.20 2.69 -12.12
#